data_AF-A0A1C5K616-F1
#
_entry.id   AF-A0A1C5K616-F1
#
_cell.length_a   1.000
_cell.length_b   1.000
_cell.length_c   1.000
_cell.angle_alpha   90.00
_cell.angle_beta   90.00
_cell.angle_gamma   90.00
#
_symmetry.space_group_name_H-M   'P 1'
#
loop_
_entity.id
_entity.type
_entity.pdbx_description
1 polymer ?
#
loop_
_entity_poly.entity_id
_entity_poly.type
_entity_poly.pdbx_seq_one_letter_code
_entity_poly.pdbx_strand_id
1 'polypeptide(L)'
;MGRPDVLNMPIEEGAEFFEAIPAIHRHLKTLVDVGLGYVRLGQPAPTLSGGEAQRVKLAFELQKRSTGRTVYVLDEPTTGLHFEDIRKLLKVLETLVDKGNTVITIEHNLDVIKTADWLIDMGPEGGHKGGTVIATGTPEELAGWRRATPGSSCAPCSGSSPGRPARQRRRRGRRRAPAQRRPPARRSRRRSEVQRRGEEAARRRPAHGQGRRLARSMEPCSSRE
;
A
#
# COMPACT_ATOMS: atom_id res chain seq x y z
N MET A 1 -10.07 -2.01 37.68
CA MET A 1 -10.08 -1.22 36.42
C MET A 1 -10.91 -1.98 35.41
N GLY A 2 -12.10 -1.48 35.10
CA GLY A 2 -12.96 -2.06 34.07
C GLY A 2 -12.24 -2.03 32.73
N ARG A 3 -12.42 -3.09 31.93
CA ARG A 3 -11.87 -3.15 30.56
C ARG A 3 -12.28 -1.86 29.84
N PRO A 4 -11.34 -1.00 29.41
CA PRO A 4 -11.68 0.10 28.52
C PRO A 4 -12.43 -0.49 27.34
N ASP A 5 -13.54 0.12 26.94
CA ASP A 5 -14.25 -0.32 25.76
C ASP A 5 -13.39 0.01 24.54
N VAL A 6 -12.54 -0.95 24.17
CA VAL A 6 -11.58 -0.85 23.07
C VAL A 6 -12.27 -0.46 21.77
N LEU A 7 -13.54 -0.80 21.57
CA LEU A 7 -14.24 -0.44 20.35
C LEU A 7 -14.65 1.05 20.32
N ASN A 8 -14.67 1.72 21.46
CA ASN A 8 -15.04 3.12 21.55
C ASN A 8 -13.86 4.09 21.43
N MET A 9 -12.60 3.67 21.51
CA MET A 9 -11.47 4.59 21.32
C MET A 9 -11.29 5.01 19.85
N PRO A 10 -10.83 6.25 19.58
CA PRO A 10 -10.31 6.65 18.29
C PRO A 10 -9.15 5.73 17.86
N ILE A 11 -8.99 5.54 16.55
CA ILE A 11 -7.91 4.74 15.98
C ILE A 11 -6.53 5.26 16.39
N GLU A 12 -6.35 6.58 16.52
CA GLU A 12 -5.08 7.19 16.96
C GLU A 12 -4.73 6.77 18.40
N GLU A 13 -5.66 6.89 19.33
CA GLU A 13 -5.51 6.41 20.71
C GLU A 13 -5.30 4.89 20.75
N GLY A 14 -6.04 4.14 19.93
CA GLY A 14 -5.86 2.70 19.80
C GLY A 14 -4.47 2.31 19.28
N ALA A 15 -3.90 3.09 18.37
CA ALA A 15 -2.55 2.84 17.84
C ALA A 15 -1.50 2.96 18.96
N GLU A 16 -1.62 3.96 19.84
CA GLU A 16 -0.77 4.13 21.02
C GLU A 16 -1.01 3.01 22.05
N PHE A 17 -2.27 2.72 22.36
CA PHE A 17 -2.64 1.68 23.32
C PHE A 17 -2.11 0.29 22.94
N PHE A 18 -2.11 -0.04 21.64
CA PHE A 18 -1.65 -1.32 21.14
C PHE A 18 -0.18 -1.32 20.67
N GLU A 19 0.63 -0.31 20.99
CA GLU A 19 2.04 -0.21 20.57
C GLU A 19 2.87 -1.46 20.93
N ALA A 20 2.62 -2.05 22.10
CA ALA A 20 3.29 -3.27 22.56
C ALA A 20 2.91 -4.54 21.77
N ILE A 21 1.88 -4.48 20.91
CA ILE A 21 1.40 -5.61 20.09
C ILE A 21 1.59 -5.25 18.60
N PRO A 22 2.77 -5.55 18.01
CA PRO A 22 3.13 -5.10 16.66
C PRO A 22 2.13 -5.53 15.57
N ALA A 23 1.50 -6.70 15.74
CA ALA A 23 0.52 -7.21 14.81
C ALA A 23 -0.72 -6.31 14.69
N ILE A 24 -1.18 -5.70 15.79
CA ILE A 24 -2.33 -4.80 15.81
C ILE A 24 -1.87 -3.38 15.46
N HIS A 25 -0.82 -2.90 16.13
CA HIS A 25 -0.27 -1.56 15.93
C HIS A 25 0.01 -1.25 14.46
N ARG A 26 0.56 -2.21 13.69
CA ARG A 26 0.83 -2.01 12.27
C ARG A 26 -0.43 -1.66 11.46
N HIS A 27 -1.58 -2.26 11.77
CA HIS A 27 -2.83 -1.99 11.05
C HIS A 27 -3.41 -0.64 11.46
N LEU A 28 -3.43 -0.34 12.76
CA LEU A 28 -3.92 0.93 13.29
C LEU A 28 -3.09 2.10 12.81
N LYS A 29 -1.77 1.96 12.82
CA LYS A 29 -0.86 2.97 12.28
C LYS A 29 -1.16 3.30 10.83
N THR A 30 -1.43 2.31 9.98
CA THR A 30 -1.79 2.61 8.58
C THR A 30 -3.14 3.30 8.44
N LEU A 31 -4.11 3.01 9.31
CA LEU A 31 -5.36 3.76 9.36
C LEU A 31 -5.12 5.23 9.78
N VAL A 32 -4.21 5.48 10.74
CA VAL A 32 -3.77 6.84 11.09
C VAL A 32 -3.07 7.52 9.90
N ASP A 33 -2.16 6.81 9.23
CA ASP A 33 -1.38 7.34 8.09
C ASP A 33 -2.29 7.78 6.92
N VAL A 34 -3.41 7.09 6.69
CA VAL A 34 -4.41 7.48 5.67
C VAL A 34 -5.35 8.60 6.17
N GLY A 35 -5.21 9.06 7.41
CA GLY A 35 -5.98 10.17 7.98
C GLY A 35 -7.28 9.77 8.68
N LEU A 36 -7.41 8.51 9.13
CA LEU A 36 -8.58 8.01 9.86
C LEU A 36 -8.38 7.95 11.38
N GLY A 37 -7.41 8.68 11.93
CA GLY A 37 -7.08 8.63 13.36
C GLY A 37 -8.26 8.97 14.29
N TYR A 38 -9.16 9.87 13.84
CA TYR A 38 -10.33 10.30 14.60
C TYR A 38 -11.50 9.30 14.59
N VAL A 39 -11.51 8.35 13.65
CA VAL A 39 -12.59 7.36 13.51
C VAL A 39 -12.47 6.35 14.66
N ARG A 40 -13.60 5.96 15.25
CA ARG A 40 -13.62 4.98 16.35
C ARG A 40 -13.45 3.56 15.81
N LEU A 41 -12.74 2.71 16.55
CA LEU A 41 -12.48 1.31 16.13
C LEU A 41 -13.74 0.50 15.84
N GLY A 42 -14.80 0.70 16.62
CA GLY A 42 -16.09 0.03 16.49
C GLY A 42 -17.13 0.81 15.69
N GLN A 43 -16.74 1.89 14.99
CA GLN A 43 -17.70 2.70 14.24
C GLN A 43 -18.38 1.86 13.15
N PRO A 44 -19.72 1.81 13.09
CA PRO A 44 -20.43 1.02 12.09
C PRO A 44 -20.09 1.49 10.66
N ALA A 45 -19.76 0.55 9.78
CA ALA A 45 -19.38 0.85 8.39
C ALA A 45 -20.38 1.73 7.61
N PRO A 46 -21.72 1.61 7.79
CA PRO A 46 -22.69 2.49 7.11
C PRO A 46 -22.61 3.98 7.51
N THR A 47 -21.96 4.30 8.62
CA THR A 47 -21.81 5.68 9.11
C THR A 47 -20.57 6.38 8.57
N LEU A 48 -19.71 5.66 7.84
CA LEU A 48 -18.54 6.23 7.20
C LEU A 48 -18.96 7.01 5.95
N SER A 49 -18.40 8.21 5.78
CA SER A 49 -18.45 8.94 4.53
C SER A 49 -17.78 8.14 3.40
N GLY A 50 -18.14 8.45 2.15
CA GLY A 50 -17.53 7.80 0.98
C GLY A 50 -15.99 7.89 0.98
N GLY A 51 -15.45 9.06 1.33
CA GLY A 51 -14.01 9.30 1.45
C GLY A 51 -13.36 8.53 2.61
N GLU A 52 -14.05 8.32 3.73
CA GLU A 52 -13.55 7.45 4.80
C GLU A 52 -13.53 5.99 4.37
N ALA A 53 -14.61 5.49 3.76
CA ALA A 53 -14.69 4.13 3.27
C ALA A 53 -13.60 3.84 2.21
N GLN A 54 -13.32 4.79 1.33
CA GLN A 54 -12.22 4.69 0.36
C GLN A 54 -10.86 4.62 1.05
N ARG A 55 -10.60 5.46 2.05
CA ARG A 55 -9.34 5.45 2.81
C ARG A 55 -9.15 4.14 3.60
N VAL A 56 -10.22 3.55 4.14
CA VAL A 56 -10.17 2.21 4.76
C VAL A 56 -9.71 1.16 3.75
N LYS A 57 -10.25 1.19 2.52
CA LYS A 57 -9.82 0.28 1.43
C LYS A 57 -8.35 0.49 1.07
N LEU A 58 -7.89 1.75 0.99
CA LEU A 58 -6.48 2.05 0.71
C LEU A 58 -5.55 1.59 1.83
N ALA A 59 -5.94 1.76 3.10
CA ALA A 59 -5.20 1.25 4.24
C ALA A 59 -5.04 -0.27 4.19
N PHE A 60 -6.08 -0.99 3.79
CA PHE A 60 -6.03 -2.44 3.60
C PHE A 60 -5.03 -2.84 2.51
N GLU A 61 -5.01 -2.14 1.37
CA GLU A 61 -4.05 -2.39 0.30
C GLU A 61 -2.60 -2.10 0.72
N LEU A 62 -2.37 -1.04 1.49
CA LEU A 62 -1.04 -0.70 2.02
C LEU A 62 -0.46 -1.78 2.95
N GLN A 63 -1.31 -2.53 3.65
CA GLN A 63 -0.93 -3.61 4.56
C GLN A 63 -0.50 -4.89 3.84
N LYS A 64 -0.92 -5.07 2.58
CA LYS A 64 -0.53 -6.24 1.79
C LYS A 64 0.95 -6.19 1.46
N ARG A 65 1.57 -7.38 1.36
CA ARG A 65 2.92 -7.49 0.81
C ARG A 65 2.86 -7.09 -0.66
N SER A 66 3.48 -5.96 -0.99
CA SER A 66 3.57 -5.52 -2.38
C SER A 66 4.43 -6.49 -3.19
N THR A 67 3.90 -6.91 -4.33
CA THR A 67 4.65 -7.67 -5.34
C THR A 67 5.38 -6.74 -6.32
N GLY A 68 5.11 -5.43 -6.25
CA GLY A 68 5.60 -4.43 -7.21
C GLY A 68 5.04 -4.62 -8.63
N ARG A 69 3.91 -5.32 -8.76
CA ARG A 69 3.28 -5.67 -10.04
C ARG A 69 1.76 -5.47 -10.02
N THR A 70 1.27 -4.67 -9.08
CA THR A 70 -0.15 -4.35 -8.95
C THR A 70 -0.42 -3.00 -9.59
N VAL A 71 -1.54 -2.88 -10.31
CA VAL A 71 -2.06 -1.62 -10.84
C VAL A 71 -3.27 -1.22 -10.00
N TYR A 72 -3.22 -0.03 -9.42
CA TYR A 72 -4.33 0.60 -8.71
C TYR A 72 -4.99 1.62 -9.64
N VAL A 73 -6.31 1.54 -9.79
CA VAL A 73 -7.10 2.52 -10.54
C VAL A 73 -8.04 3.20 -9.55
N LEU A 74 -7.94 4.51 -9.44
CA LEU A 74 -8.79 5.33 -8.58
C LEU A 74 -9.59 6.31 -9.43
N ASP A 75 -10.89 6.35 -9.17
CA ASP A 75 -11.80 7.29 -9.82
C ASP A 75 -12.10 8.43 -8.84
N GLU A 76 -11.67 9.64 -9.18
CA GLU A 76 -11.79 10.88 -8.40
C GLU A 76 -11.61 10.72 -6.88
N PRO A 77 -10.46 10.19 -6.41
CA PRO A 77 -10.25 9.92 -5.00
C PRO A 77 -10.20 11.16 -4.11
N THR A 78 -10.11 12.37 -4.67
CA THR A 78 -10.17 13.63 -3.91
C THR A 78 -11.56 14.24 -3.76
N THR A 79 -12.59 13.65 -4.36
CA THR A 79 -13.95 14.21 -4.31
C THR A 79 -14.45 14.31 -2.86
N GLY A 80 -14.78 15.54 -2.45
CA GLY A 80 -15.28 15.85 -1.11
C GLY A 80 -14.22 15.87 0.00
N LEU A 81 -12.92 15.82 -0.33
CA LEU A 81 -11.85 15.92 0.66
C LEU A 81 -11.40 17.36 0.90
N HIS A 82 -11.11 17.69 2.16
CA HIS A 82 -10.44 18.93 2.51
C HIS A 82 -8.97 18.93 2.02
N PHE A 83 -8.39 20.11 1.77
CA PHE A 83 -7.02 20.25 1.25
C PHE A 83 -5.96 19.49 2.06
N GLU A 84 -6.12 19.42 3.38
CA GLU A 84 -5.19 18.69 4.24
C GLU A 84 -5.30 17.17 4.06
N ASP A 85 -6.50 16.66 3.82
CA ASP A 85 -6.72 15.23 3.57
C ASP A 85 -6.26 14.81 2.19
N ILE A 86 -6.35 15.70 1.18
CA ILE A 86 -5.74 15.49 -0.14
C ILE A 86 -4.24 15.24 0.00
N ARG A 87 -3.54 16.04 0.82
CA ARG A 87 -2.10 15.84 1.06
C ARG A 87 -1.78 14.51 1.73
N LYS A 88 -2.62 14.04 2.65
CA LYS A 88 -2.47 12.71 3.29
C LYS A 88 -2.69 11.59 2.28
N LEU A 89 -3.73 11.71 1.46
CA LEU A 89 -4.02 10.78 0.38
C LEU A 89 -2.86 10.70 -0.63
N LEU A 90 -2.32 11.83 -1.07
CA LEU A 90 -1.18 11.87 -2.00
C LEU A 90 0.03 11.11 -1.44
N LYS A 91 0.39 11.32 -0.16
CA LYS A 91 1.47 10.56 0.50
C LYS A 91 1.23 9.05 0.50
N VAL A 92 -0.03 8.63 0.66
CA VAL A 92 -0.43 7.22 0.62
C VAL A 92 -0.26 6.64 -0.78
N LEU A 93 -0.69 7.37 -1.81
CA LEU A 93 -0.52 6.96 -3.20
C LEU A 93 0.96 6.89 -3.60
N GLU A 94 1.77 7.88 -3.21
CA GLU A 94 3.22 7.86 -3.37
C GLU A 94 3.85 6.62 -2.73
N THR A 95 3.40 6.24 -1.53
CA THR A 95 3.88 5.03 -0.85
C THR A 95 3.56 3.75 -1.64
N LEU A 96 2.41 3.69 -2.34
CA LEU A 96 2.09 2.57 -3.22
C LEU A 96 3.03 2.52 -4.43
N VAL A 97 3.32 3.68 -5.04
CA VAL A 97 4.26 3.81 -6.16
C VAL A 97 5.70 3.44 -5.74
N ASP A 98 6.13 3.88 -4.57
CA ASP A 98 7.46 3.57 -4.02
C ASP A 98 7.66 2.08 -3.73
N LYS A 99 6.57 1.36 -3.43
CA LYS A 99 6.55 -0.11 -3.34
C LYS A 99 6.60 -0.81 -4.70
N GLY A 100 6.76 -0.05 -5.80
CA GLY A 100 6.90 -0.53 -7.18
C GLY A 100 5.57 -0.76 -7.91
N ASN A 101 4.44 -0.37 -7.32
CA ASN A 101 3.14 -0.49 -7.98
C ASN A 101 2.90 0.67 -8.95
N THR A 102 1.91 0.52 -9.82
CA THR A 102 1.41 1.61 -10.67
C THR A 102 0.11 2.13 -10.11
N VAL A 103 -0.03 3.44 -10.01
CA VAL A 103 -1.27 4.10 -9.59
C VAL A 103 -1.75 4.95 -10.75
N ILE A 104 -2.98 4.73 -11.19
CA ILE A 104 -3.67 5.50 -12.21
C ILE A 104 -4.85 6.17 -11.50
N THR A 105 -4.95 7.49 -11.63
CA THR A 105 -6.03 8.25 -11.02
C THR A 105 -6.72 9.10 -12.06
N ILE A 106 -8.04 9.13 -12.01
CA ILE A 106 -8.87 10.10 -12.74
C ILE A 106 -9.09 11.27 -11.79
N GLU A 107 -8.69 12.47 -12.20
CA GLU A 107 -8.71 13.63 -11.33
C GLU A 107 -8.98 14.92 -12.10
N HIS A 108 -9.71 15.82 -11.46
CA HIS A 108 -9.88 17.21 -11.89
C HIS A 108 -9.19 18.19 -10.94
N ASN A 109 -8.66 17.71 -9.81
CA ASN A 109 -8.00 18.56 -8.82
C ASN A 109 -6.55 18.90 -9.23
N LEU A 110 -6.27 20.19 -9.38
CA LEU A 110 -4.94 20.70 -9.76
C LEU A 110 -3.84 20.33 -8.75
N ASP A 111 -4.16 20.18 -7.47
CA ASP A 111 -3.19 19.77 -6.45
C ASP A 111 -2.70 18.33 -6.65
N VAL A 112 -3.52 17.46 -7.24
CA VAL A 112 -3.12 16.09 -7.60
C VAL A 112 -2.40 16.09 -8.94
N ILE A 113 -2.97 16.77 -9.94
CA ILE A 113 -2.44 16.82 -11.31
C ILE A 113 -0.98 17.32 -11.31
N LYS A 114 -0.66 18.36 -10.53
CA LYS A 114 0.70 18.91 -10.45
C LYS A 114 1.72 17.97 -9.81
N THR A 115 1.27 16.98 -9.04
CA THR A 115 2.15 16.03 -8.33
C THR A 115 2.35 14.73 -9.09
N ALA A 116 1.59 14.50 -10.16
CA ALA A 116 1.69 13.29 -10.95
C ALA A 116 3.02 13.21 -11.72
N ASP A 117 3.58 12.02 -11.84
CA ASP A 117 4.77 11.78 -12.67
C ASP A 117 4.45 11.86 -14.17
N TRP A 118 3.21 11.56 -14.56
CA TRP A 118 2.75 11.49 -15.94
C TRP A 118 1.26 11.81 -16.04
N LEU A 119 0.87 12.54 -17.08
CA LEU A 119 -0.51 12.96 -17.34
C LEU A 119 -0.96 12.49 -18.73
N ILE A 120 -2.26 12.22 -18.83
CA ILE A 120 -2.98 11.96 -20.07
C ILE A 120 -4.21 12.89 -20.05
N ASP A 121 -4.20 13.92 -20.89
CA ASP A 121 -5.31 14.85 -21.03
C ASP A 121 -6.30 14.34 -22.07
N MET A 122 -7.58 14.30 -21.69
CA MET A 122 -8.67 13.76 -22.49
C MET A 122 -9.61 14.90 -22.89
N GLY A 123 -10.07 14.90 -24.14
CA GLY A 123 -10.95 15.98 -24.63
C GLY A 123 -11.24 15.88 -26.13
N PRO A 124 -11.47 17.01 -26.83
CA PRO A 124 -11.42 18.41 -26.36
C PRO A 124 -12.64 18.85 -25.53
N GLU A 125 -13.77 18.16 -25.67
CA GLU A 125 -14.99 18.36 -24.89
C GLU A 125 -15.44 17.04 -24.25
N GLY A 126 -16.54 17.07 -23.48
CA GLY A 126 -17.21 15.87 -22.98
C GLY A 126 -18.18 15.24 -23.99
N GLY A 127 -18.62 14.02 -23.71
CA GLY A 127 -19.63 13.33 -24.51
C GLY A 127 -19.15 12.95 -25.91
N HIS A 128 -20.03 13.10 -26.91
CA HIS A 128 -19.78 12.71 -28.31
C HIS A 128 -18.70 13.56 -29.01
N LYS A 129 -18.33 14.71 -28.44
CA LYS A 129 -17.26 15.59 -28.93
C LYS A 129 -15.92 15.36 -28.23
N GLY A 130 -15.85 14.36 -27.35
CA GLY A 130 -14.65 13.97 -26.61
C GLY A 130 -14.08 12.63 -27.05
N GLY A 131 -13.38 11.97 -26.13
CA GLY A 131 -12.85 10.62 -26.33
C GLY A 131 -11.52 10.55 -27.07
N THR A 132 -10.87 11.69 -27.29
CA THR A 132 -9.53 11.76 -27.88
C THR A 132 -8.48 12.13 -26.83
N VAL A 133 -7.27 11.59 -26.99
CA VAL A 133 -6.11 12.00 -26.21
C VAL A 133 -5.59 13.30 -26.80
N ILE A 134 -5.65 14.38 -26.01
CA ILE A 134 -5.23 15.71 -26.45
C ILE A 134 -3.73 15.87 -26.25
N ALA A 135 -3.22 15.48 -25.08
CA ALA A 135 -1.82 15.57 -24.74
C ALA A 135 -1.43 14.46 -23.77
N THR A 136 -0.16 14.06 -23.82
CA THR A 136 0.45 13.16 -22.83
C THR A 136 1.85 13.65 -22.52
N GLY A 137 2.25 13.63 -21.25
CA GLY A 137 3.54 14.19 -20.85
C GLY A 137 3.66 14.39 -19.35
N THR A 138 4.73 15.03 -18.91
CA THR A 138 4.84 15.51 -17.53
C THR A 138 3.94 16.73 -17.30
N PRO A 139 3.61 17.06 -16.04
CA PRO A 139 2.85 18.28 -15.73
C PRO A 139 3.48 19.55 -16.31
N GLU A 140 4.80 19.66 -16.36
CA GLU A 140 5.51 20.80 -16.92
C GLU A 140 5.37 20.88 -18.44
N GLU A 141 5.43 19.74 -19.14
CA GLU A 141 5.22 19.66 -20.58
C GLU A 141 3.80 20.10 -20.96
N LEU A 142 2.80 19.68 -20.16
CA LEU A 142 1.40 20.03 -20.39
C LEU A 142 1.03 21.45 -19.92
N ALA A 143 1.73 22.01 -18.94
CA ALA A 143 1.49 23.39 -18.50
C ALA A 143 1.78 24.42 -19.61
N GLY A 144 2.74 24.12 -20.50
CA GLY A 144 3.05 24.94 -21.67
C GLY A 144 2.12 24.71 -22.87
N TRP A 145 1.27 23.68 -22.83
CA TRP A 145 0.35 23.36 -23.91
C TRP A 145 -0.82 24.33 -23.92
N ARG A 146 -0.89 25.17 -24.95
CA ARG A 146 -2.10 25.96 -25.24
C ARG A 146 -3.16 25.00 -25.76
N ARG A 147 -4.28 24.86 -25.05
CA ARG A 147 -5.47 24.15 -25.56
C ARG A 147 -5.86 24.77 -26.90
N ALA A 148 -5.54 24.08 -27.97
CA ALA A 148 -6.03 24.38 -29.31
C ALA A 148 -7.56 24.40 -29.25
N THR A 149 -8.16 25.53 -29.61
CA THR A 149 -9.61 25.70 -29.72
C THR A 149 -10.16 24.65 -30.71
N PRO A 150 -11.40 24.13 -30.54
CA PRO A 150 -11.98 23.21 -31.51
C PRO A 150 -11.96 23.84 -32.91
N GLY A 151 -11.10 23.34 -33.80
CA GLY A 151 -10.88 23.88 -35.15
C GLY A 151 -9.43 24.23 -35.51
N SER A 152 -8.51 24.38 -34.56
CA SER A 152 -7.09 24.48 -34.90
C SER A 152 -6.48 23.08 -34.94
N SER A 153 -6.16 22.60 -36.15
CA SER A 153 -5.37 21.39 -36.38
C SER A 153 -4.01 21.53 -35.68
N CYS A 154 -3.90 21.06 -34.44
CA CYS A 154 -2.62 20.61 -33.92
C CYS A 154 -2.35 19.25 -34.58
N ALA A 155 -1.28 19.19 -35.37
CA ALA A 155 -0.84 17.98 -36.06
C ALA A 155 -0.86 16.79 -35.08
N PRO A 156 -1.33 15.60 -35.50
CA PRO A 156 -1.29 14.44 -34.63
C PRO A 156 0.18 14.25 -34.22
N CYS A 157 0.44 14.26 -32.91
CA CYS A 157 1.75 13.89 -32.37
C CYS A 157 2.03 12.46 -32.82
N SER A 158 2.68 12.35 -33.96
CA SER A 158 3.11 11.10 -34.57
C SER A 158 4.16 10.48 -33.68
N GLY A 159 3.78 9.47 -32.92
CA GLY A 159 4.57 8.26 -32.69
C GLY A 159 5.97 8.39 -32.08
N SER A 160 6.36 9.51 -31.49
CA SER A 160 7.60 9.58 -30.70
C SER A 160 7.29 9.15 -29.28
N SER A 161 7.59 7.89 -28.94
CA SER A 161 7.64 7.46 -27.54
C SER A 161 8.47 8.48 -26.76
N PRO A 162 7.90 9.20 -25.78
CA PRO A 162 8.69 10.06 -24.93
C PRO A 162 9.63 9.14 -24.17
N GLY A 163 10.93 9.30 -24.41
CA GLY A 163 11.95 8.53 -23.73
C GLY A 163 11.71 8.65 -22.24
N ARG A 164 11.48 7.51 -21.56
CA ARG A 164 11.40 7.43 -20.10
C ARG A 164 12.43 8.40 -19.51
N PRO A 165 12.05 9.42 -18.73
CA PRO A 165 13.03 10.20 -18.02
C PRO A 165 13.77 9.18 -17.14
N ALA A 166 15.07 9.02 -17.43
CA ALA A 166 15.92 8.09 -16.71
C ALA A 166 15.82 8.49 -15.24
N ARG A 167 15.09 7.68 -14.46
CA ARG A 167 14.88 7.88 -13.02
C ARG A 167 16.27 8.05 -12.42
N GLN A 168 16.65 9.31 -12.19
CA GLN A 168 17.95 9.64 -11.64
C GLN A 168 17.87 9.09 -10.24
N ARG A 169 18.40 7.87 -10.06
CA ARG A 169 18.53 7.23 -8.75
C ARG A 169 19.20 8.29 -7.89
N ARG A 170 18.43 8.94 -7.02
CA ARG A 170 18.94 9.75 -5.93
C ARG A 170 19.80 8.81 -5.09
N ARG A 171 21.08 8.69 -5.47
CA ARG A 171 22.13 8.08 -4.67
C ARG A 171 22.31 9.04 -3.49
N ARG A 172 21.42 8.92 -2.50
CA ARG A 172 21.76 9.37 -1.14
C ARG A 172 23.00 8.60 -0.74
N GLY A 173 24.13 9.30 -0.73
CA GLY A 173 25.43 8.75 -0.40
C GLY A 173 25.40 8.14 0.99
N ARG A 174 25.36 6.81 1.07
CA ARG A 174 25.94 6.12 2.22
C ARG A 174 27.45 6.17 2.02
N ARG A 175 28.11 7.14 2.67
CA ARG A 175 29.55 7.05 2.96
C ARG A 175 29.76 5.74 3.73
N ARG A 176 30.26 4.70 3.06
CA ARG A 176 30.81 3.52 3.72
C ARG A 176 32.10 3.97 4.41
N ALA A 177 32.14 3.87 5.73
CA ALA A 177 33.39 3.96 6.48
C ALA A 177 34.33 2.82 6.06
N PRO A 178 35.65 3.04 5.99
CA PRO A 178 36.59 2.00 5.59
C PRO A 178 36.69 0.91 6.66
N ALA A 179 36.62 -0.35 6.21
CA ALA A 179 36.82 -1.52 7.05
C ALA A 179 38.25 -1.56 7.58
N GLN A 180 38.43 -1.39 8.89
CA GLN A 180 39.70 -1.62 9.55
C GLN A 180 40.00 -3.12 9.56
N ARG A 181 41.13 -3.49 8.94
CA ARG A 181 41.67 -4.85 8.95
C ARG A 181 42.09 -5.20 10.38
N ARG A 182 41.52 -6.25 10.96
CA ARG A 182 42.02 -6.87 12.20
C ARG A 182 43.11 -7.91 11.88
N PRO A 183 44.19 -8.00 12.67
CA PRO A 183 45.23 -9.02 12.48
C PRO A 183 44.75 -10.41 12.96
N PRO A 184 45.39 -11.51 12.50
CA PRO A 184 44.95 -12.86 12.84
C PRO A 184 45.34 -13.23 14.28
N ALA A 185 44.38 -13.69 15.07
CA ALA A 185 44.61 -14.23 16.41
C ALA A 185 45.11 -15.69 16.33
N ARG A 186 46.19 -15.96 17.08
CA ARG A 186 46.89 -17.24 17.21
C ARG A 186 45.98 -18.37 17.69
N ARG A 187 46.15 -19.55 17.08
CA ARG A 187 45.61 -20.83 17.56
C ARG A 187 46.24 -21.23 18.89
N SER A 188 45.45 -21.38 19.95
CA SER A 188 45.79 -22.21 21.11
C SER A 188 44.85 -23.40 21.19
N ARG A 189 45.43 -24.59 21.15
CA ARG A 189 44.79 -25.88 21.37
C ARG A 189 44.19 -25.93 22.77
N ARG A 190 42.91 -26.34 22.88
CA ARG A 190 42.40 -27.22 23.95
C ARG A 190 41.03 -27.76 23.55
N ARG A 191 40.98 -29.07 23.28
CA ARG A 191 39.78 -29.92 23.23
C ARG A 191 39.47 -30.37 24.66
N SER A 192 38.20 -30.41 25.05
CA SER A 192 37.48 -31.63 25.45
C SER A 192 36.15 -31.28 26.15
N GLU A 193 35.19 -32.21 26.05
CA GLU A 193 34.00 -32.35 26.92
C GLU A 193 33.07 -31.13 26.97
N VAL A 194 32.02 -31.04 26.16
CA VAL A 194 30.64 -31.37 26.65
C VAL A 194 29.68 -31.69 25.49
N GLN A 195 30.16 -31.62 24.24
CA GLN A 195 29.36 -31.83 23.03
C GLN A 195 29.41 -33.29 22.52
N ARG A 196 29.00 -34.25 23.37
CA ARG A 196 28.81 -35.66 22.95
C ARG A 196 27.60 -36.37 23.59
N ARG A 197 26.68 -35.65 24.25
CA ARG A 197 25.52 -36.29 24.91
C ARG A 197 24.12 -35.93 24.36
N GLY A 198 24.03 -35.19 23.25
CA GLY A 198 22.73 -34.71 22.73
C GLY A 198 22.16 -35.46 21.52
N GLU A 199 22.96 -36.22 20.77
CA GLU A 199 22.55 -36.69 19.42
C GLU A 199 22.13 -38.16 19.34
N GLU A 200 22.11 -38.92 20.45
CA GLU A 200 21.83 -40.36 20.42
C GLU A 200 20.41 -40.77 20.86
N ALA A 201 19.52 -39.81 21.16
CA ALA A 201 18.20 -40.11 21.74
C ALA A 201 16.98 -39.97 20.79
N ALA A 202 17.13 -39.55 19.54
CA ALA A 202 15.98 -39.30 18.65
C ALA A 202 15.74 -40.38 17.57
N ARG A 203 16.52 -41.48 17.56
CA ARG A 203 16.32 -42.63 16.66
C ARG A 203 15.84 -43.85 17.45
N ARG A 204 14.54 -43.91 17.77
CA ARG A 204 13.78 -45.15 18.02
C ARG A 204 12.29 -44.79 18.18
N ARG A 205 11.50 -45.09 17.14
CA ARG A 205 10.04 -45.29 17.26
C ARG A 205 9.76 -46.70 17.79
N PRO A 206 8.57 -46.97 18.34
CA PRO A 206 7.72 -47.95 17.66
C PRO A 206 6.25 -47.53 17.53
N ALA A 207 5.55 -48.31 16.72
CA ALA A 207 4.20 -48.12 16.19
C ALA A 207 3.13 -48.89 16.99
N HIS A 208 1.93 -48.31 17.08
CA HIS A 208 0.60 -48.93 17.23
C HIS A 208 -0.42 -47.78 17.26
N GLY A 209 -1.64 -47.82 16.71
CA GLY A 209 -2.42 -48.82 16.01
C GLY A 209 -3.86 -48.26 15.86
N GLN A 210 -4.48 -48.51 14.71
CA GLN A 210 -5.93 -48.64 14.44
C GLN A 210 -6.93 -47.54 14.85
N GLY A 211 -7.82 -47.18 13.90
CA GLY A 211 -9.22 -46.90 14.28
C GLY A 211 -10.02 -45.92 13.42
N ARG A 212 -10.62 -46.46 12.35
CA ARG A 212 -11.98 -46.17 11.84
C ARG A 212 -12.35 -44.78 11.26
N ARG A 213 -12.74 -44.86 9.98
CA ARG A 213 -13.69 -44.01 9.24
C ARG A 213 -14.94 -43.68 10.06
N LEU A 214 -15.53 -42.52 9.80
CA LEU A 214 -16.95 -42.38 9.40
C LEU A 214 -17.20 -40.99 8.82
N ALA A 215 -17.49 -40.97 7.51
CA ALA A 215 -18.25 -39.91 6.86
C ALA A 215 -19.74 -40.09 7.19
N ARG A 216 -20.46 -38.98 7.37
CA ARG A 216 -21.94 -38.84 7.28
C ARG A 216 -22.28 -37.34 7.40
N SER A 217 -22.68 -36.70 6.30
CA SER A 217 -24.08 -36.35 5.95
C SER A 217 -24.67 -35.31 6.93
N MET A 218 -24.70 -34.01 6.60
CA MET A 218 -25.75 -33.34 5.80
C MET A 218 -27.15 -33.92 6.06
N GLU A 219 -27.94 -33.20 6.85
CA GLU A 219 -29.40 -33.25 6.94
C GLU A 219 -29.90 -31.81 7.19
N PRO A 220 -31.16 -31.49 6.83
CA PRO A 220 -31.56 -30.16 6.37
C PRO A 220 -32.29 -29.30 7.40
N CYS A 221 -32.34 -28.01 7.08
CA CYS A 221 -33.15 -26.98 7.71
C CYS A 221 -34.64 -27.30 7.58
N SER A 222 -35.36 -27.48 8.70
CA SER A 222 -36.82 -27.50 8.75
C SER A 222 -37.37 -26.25 9.42
N SER A 223 -38.30 -25.64 8.70
CA SER A 223 -39.31 -24.63 8.99
C SER A 223 -39.88 -24.54 10.42
N ARG A 224 -40.23 -23.30 10.79
CA ARG A 224 -41.30 -22.78 11.70
C ARG A 224 -40.75 -21.51 12.36
N GLU A 225 -41.42 -20.38 12.48
CA GLU A 225 -42.79 -19.89 12.22
C GLU A 225 -42.65 -18.36 12.10
#